data_AF-A0A1T3CZF9-F1
#
_entry.id   AF-A0A1T3CZF9-F1
#
_cell.length_a   1.000
_cell.length_b   1.000
_cell.length_c   1.000
_cell.angle_alpha   90.00
_cell.angle_beta   90.00
_cell.angle_gamma   90.00
#
_symmetry.space_group_name_H-M   'P 1'
#
loop_
_entity.id
_entity.type
_entity.pdbx_description
1 polymer ?
#
loop_
_entity_poly.entity_id
_entity_poly.type
_entity_poly.pdbx_seq_one_letter_code
_entity_poly.pdbx_strand_id
1 'polypeptide(L)'
;MPIICILDGLDESAANEKFQRTRETILRNLIELALIPGSQIKFIMLSRPAPDIVKRFSSRVESTAPSKKCYKIILQHENRQDILRIIDNGLVAIKKVMESLDSWDEDNSSNEDPMPLDEIFEEVPLDAMNGIRTHLANNAKGVILWVTLIIDQLMQHCRTGGITLEELERLLYSLPHDLMEYYKYMVKELEQKLDKDQLARSRKALMWVSGTSFVRALTIQELWDALAIPEDAQKALQSQKDYRQATGSYFKTWAGFRSILYTWCGPFIEVMRDTTRRYGPRDDRDHVEPHYVVQLLHQTVKDFLADDKTSSTLRFQTSDAIQFVLGSTQVHLQIVLPQDITAYTQFRRDPDKKDFMDNLINYLNNKWLLRFSLEVFIKRYPTEKAMPEVKIWRQIWDQINTWYELIASTNRAEEFVLSACLNGKDVALQNLLHIFISFPGNFRWSEIQDQCFDGALVAAARIDSPSLVRRLRNHRNVWDRANELRKKAIRQGKLQLAAALGTENYNPERDLELQMAVGDSSAVSALQYDLVSSTFGLRRLMASDRARQYGVQRCVEDEAPCERQREDRKLY
;
A
#
# COMPACT_ATOMS: atom_id res chain seq x y z
N MET A 1 30.28 14.74 1.13
CA MET A 1 28.92 14.51 1.63
C MET A 1 28.83 13.07 2.12
N PRO A 2 28.40 12.80 3.36
CA PRO A 2 28.36 11.44 3.89
C PRO A 2 27.36 10.57 3.13
N ILE A 3 27.78 9.36 2.78
CA ILE A 3 26.91 8.35 2.16
C ILE A 3 26.43 7.44 3.30
N ILE A 4 25.12 7.33 3.48
CA ILE A 4 24.53 6.43 4.48
C ILE A 4 23.90 5.25 3.75
N CYS A 5 24.38 4.05 4.03
CA CYS A 5 23.86 2.80 3.50
C CYS A 5 23.09 2.07 4.59
N ILE A 6 21.82 1.78 4.35
CA ILE A 6 20.98 0.99 5.25
C ILE A 6 20.83 -0.39 4.63
N LEU A 7 21.24 -1.42 5.36
CA LEU A 7 21.14 -2.82 4.95
C LEU A 7 20.16 -3.51 5.90
N ASP A 8 18.97 -3.80 5.41
CA ASP A 8 17.91 -4.47 6.17
C ASP A 8 17.88 -5.97 5.87
N GLY A 9 17.45 -6.78 6.83
CA GLY A 9 17.28 -8.23 6.69
C GLY A 9 18.58 -8.98 6.35
N LEU A 10 19.72 -8.54 6.87
CA LEU A 10 21.03 -9.11 6.48
C LEU A 10 21.14 -10.63 6.75
N ASP A 11 20.45 -11.15 7.76
CA ASP A 11 20.40 -12.57 8.07
C ASP A 11 19.71 -13.42 6.98
N GLU A 12 18.83 -12.83 6.15
CA GLU A 12 18.09 -13.52 5.09
C GLU A 12 18.98 -13.95 3.92
N SER A 13 20.18 -13.37 3.81
CA SER A 13 21.11 -13.68 2.72
C SER A 13 21.74 -15.08 2.76
N ALA A 14 21.48 -15.89 3.80
CA ALA A 14 22.13 -17.20 4.00
C ALA A 14 21.22 -18.44 3.84
N ALA A 15 20.09 -18.33 3.12
CA ALA A 15 19.20 -19.47 2.89
C ALA A 15 19.80 -20.65 2.10
N ASN A 16 21.04 -20.53 1.57
CA ASN A 16 21.74 -21.61 0.86
C ASN A 16 23.22 -21.61 1.26
N GLU A 17 23.84 -22.77 1.45
CA GLU A 17 25.26 -22.89 1.85
C GLU A 17 26.21 -22.15 0.90
N LYS A 18 25.87 -22.11 -0.39
CA LYS A 18 26.58 -21.32 -1.41
C LYS A 18 26.61 -19.82 -1.09
N PHE A 19 25.59 -19.29 -0.43
CA PHE A 19 25.48 -17.87 -0.08
C PHE A 19 26.12 -17.51 1.26
N GLN A 20 26.42 -18.48 2.14
CA GLN A 20 27.14 -18.19 3.39
C GLN A 20 28.54 -17.61 3.12
N ARG A 21 29.30 -18.21 2.19
CA ARG A 21 30.60 -17.67 1.75
C ARG A 21 30.47 -16.28 1.13
N THR A 22 29.35 -16.03 0.45
CA THR A 22 29.03 -14.72 -0.13
C THR A 22 28.72 -13.69 0.95
N ARG A 23 27.93 -14.03 1.98
CA ARG A 23 27.62 -13.15 3.12
C ARG A 23 28.88 -12.77 3.88
N GLU A 24 29.76 -13.73 4.17
CA GLU A 24 31.02 -13.44 4.85
C GLU A 24 31.91 -12.47 4.04
N THR A 25 31.97 -12.67 2.73
CA THR A 25 32.71 -11.82 1.82
C THR A 25 32.11 -10.41 1.76
N ILE A 26 30.78 -10.31 1.68
CA ILE A 26 30.06 -9.02 1.70
C ILE A 26 30.33 -8.29 3.01
N LEU A 27 30.14 -8.96 4.15
CA LEU A 27 30.37 -8.37 5.47
C LEU A 27 31.81 -7.85 5.62
N ARG A 28 32.79 -8.61 5.13
CA ARG A 28 34.18 -8.16 5.08
C ARG A 28 34.31 -6.85 4.31
N ASN A 29 33.82 -6.84 3.08
CA ASN A 29 33.98 -5.71 2.17
C ASN A 29 33.29 -4.45 2.73
N LEU A 30 32.11 -4.61 3.34
CA LEU A 30 31.38 -3.50 3.98
C LEU A 30 32.16 -2.90 5.15
N ILE A 31 32.73 -3.75 6.02
CA ILE A 31 33.57 -3.30 7.13
C ILE A 31 34.80 -2.56 6.59
N GLU A 32 35.51 -3.15 5.61
CA GLU A 32 36.70 -2.53 5.03
C GLU A 32 36.38 -1.15 4.42
N LEU A 33 35.29 -1.03 3.66
CA LEU A 33 34.84 0.25 3.09
C LEU A 33 34.54 1.32 4.16
N ALA A 34 33.96 0.92 5.30
CA ALA A 34 33.70 1.83 6.43
C ALA A 34 35.00 2.24 7.14
N LEU A 35 35.99 1.34 7.15
CA LEU A 35 37.25 1.54 7.86
C LEU A 35 38.30 2.31 7.05
N ILE A 36 38.18 2.42 5.72
CA ILE A 36 39.07 3.22 4.87
C ILE A 36 39.28 4.64 5.47
N PRO A 37 40.54 5.11 5.62
CA PRO A 37 40.83 6.47 6.05
C PRO A 37 40.18 7.51 5.13
N GLY A 38 39.48 8.49 5.72
CA GLY A 38 38.74 9.50 4.95
C GLY A 38 37.42 9.01 4.34
N SER A 39 37.02 7.75 4.56
CA SER A 39 35.72 7.24 4.12
C SER A 39 34.58 8.07 4.71
N GLN A 40 33.68 8.54 3.83
CA GLN A 40 32.46 9.22 4.23
C GLN A 40 31.25 8.27 4.24
N ILE A 41 31.48 6.97 4.03
CA ILE A 41 30.43 5.95 4.01
C ILE A 41 30.14 5.49 5.44
N LYS A 42 28.87 5.46 5.81
CA LYS A 42 28.37 4.92 7.07
C LYS A 42 27.36 3.82 6.78
N PHE A 43 27.44 2.72 7.51
CA PHE A 43 26.49 1.61 7.40
C PHE A 43 25.60 1.53 8.62
N ILE A 44 24.30 1.35 8.39
CA ILE A 44 23.33 0.91 9.39
C ILE A 44 22.90 -0.48 8.95
N MET A 45 23.12 -1.49 9.78
CA MET A 45 22.80 -2.88 9.43
C MET A 45 21.76 -3.41 10.40
N LEU A 46 20.69 -3.98 9.85
CA LEU A 46 19.57 -4.54 10.58
C LEU A 46 19.52 -6.04 10.29
N SER A 47 19.39 -6.83 11.35
CA SER A 47 19.45 -8.29 11.27
C SER A 47 18.77 -8.90 12.50
N ARG A 48 18.16 -10.07 12.33
CA ARG A 48 17.85 -10.96 13.45
C ARG A 48 19.15 -11.41 14.15
N PRO A 49 19.09 -11.89 15.41
CA PRO A 49 20.28 -12.37 16.12
C PRO A 49 20.97 -13.52 15.36
N ALA A 50 22.09 -13.21 14.71
CA ALA A 50 22.90 -14.16 13.96
C ALA A 50 24.34 -14.16 14.52
N PRO A 51 24.79 -15.26 15.16
CA PRO A 51 26.09 -15.30 15.83
C PRO A 51 27.28 -14.99 14.92
N ASP A 52 27.20 -15.39 13.64
CA ASP A 52 28.23 -15.12 12.65
C ASP A 52 28.35 -13.63 12.32
N ILE A 53 27.22 -12.92 12.18
CA ILE A 53 27.20 -11.47 11.97
C ILE A 53 27.84 -10.77 13.17
N VAL A 54 27.39 -11.08 14.39
CA VAL A 54 27.91 -10.47 15.62
C VAL A 54 29.41 -10.70 15.77
N LYS A 55 29.87 -11.95 15.62
CA LYS A 55 31.27 -12.32 15.77
C LYS A 55 32.18 -11.55 14.80
N ARG A 56 31.74 -11.34 13.56
CA ARG A 56 32.53 -10.65 12.52
C ARG A 56 32.68 -9.16 12.79
N PHE A 57 31.64 -8.49 13.27
CA PHE A 57 31.72 -7.07 13.61
C PHE A 57 32.57 -6.83 14.86
N SER A 58 32.39 -7.63 15.91
CA SER A 58 33.20 -7.50 17.13
C SER A 58 34.69 -7.77 16.86
N SER A 59 35.03 -8.89 16.22
CA SER A 59 36.43 -9.29 16.04
C SER A 59 37.27 -8.39 15.11
N ARG A 60 36.66 -7.81 14.05
CA ARG A 60 37.41 -7.02 13.06
C ARG A 60 37.53 -5.54 13.39
N VAL A 61 36.48 -4.95 13.96
CA VAL A 61 36.53 -3.52 14.30
C VAL A 61 37.55 -3.29 15.42
N GLU A 62 37.60 -4.18 16.40
CA GLU A 62 38.56 -4.12 17.50
C GLU A 62 40.02 -4.29 17.04
N SER A 63 40.28 -5.10 16.01
CA SER A 63 41.65 -5.39 15.53
C SER A 63 42.20 -4.39 14.51
N THR A 64 41.36 -3.76 13.69
CA THR A 64 41.83 -2.99 12.52
C THR A 64 41.87 -1.48 12.76
N ALA A 65 41.01 -0.94 13.64
CA ALA A 65 40.94 0.50 13.91
C ALA A 65 40.34 0.76 15.31
N PRO A 66 41.14 0.67 16.39
CA PRO A 66 40.63 0.81 17.77
C PRO A 66 39.99 2.18 18.07
N SER A 67 40.24 3.20 17.24
CA SER A 67 39.61 4.52 17.33
C SER A 67 38.22 4.61 16.69
N LYS A 68 37.83 3.66 15.84
CA LYS A 68 36.50 3.65 15.18
C LYS A 68 35.54 2.75 15.97
N LYS A 69 34.49 3.36 16.55
CA LYS A 69 33.47 2.63 17.32
C LYS A 69 32.45 1.96 16.39
N CYS A 70 32.26 0.66 16.56
CA CYS A 70 31.06 -0.03 16.07
C CYS A 70 30.00 0.00 17.17
N TYR A 71 28.83 0.56 16.86
CA TYR A 71 27.73 0.62 17.81
C TYR A 71 26.83 -0.60 17.61
N LYS A 72 26.63 -1.38 18.66
CA LYS A 72 25.67 -2.49 18.69
C LYS A 72 24.43 -2.04 19.45
N ILE A 73 23.31 -1.96 18.76
CA ILE A 73 22.01 -1.64 19.35
C ILE A 73 21.19 -2.93 19.39
N ILE A 74 20.71 -3.32 20.57
CA ILE A 74 19.84 -4.48 20.74
C ILE A 74 18.43 -3.95 20.98
N LEU A 75 17.60 -3.98 19.94
CA LEU A 75 16.24 -3.43 19.99
C LEU A 75 15.39 -4.00 21.12
N GLN A 76 15.63 -5.24 21.55
CA GLN A 76 14.90 -5.82 22.68
C GLN A 76 15.00 -4.99 23.97
N HIS A 77 16.14 -4.34 24.21
CA HIS A 77 16.33 -3.49 25.39
C HIS A 77 15.81 -2.06 25.15
N GLU A 78 16.04 -1.53 23.95
CA GLU A 78 15.63 -0.17 23.58
C GLU A 78 14.11 -0.02 23.47
N ASN A 79 13.41 -1.07 23.00
CA ASN A 79 11.97 -1.04 22.77
C ASN A 79 11.15 -1.00 24.07
N ARG A 80 11.75 -1.13 25.26
CA ARG A 80 11.00 -1.28 26.52
C ARG A 80 10.02 -0.12 26.75
N GLN A 81 10.46 1.13 26.55
CA GLN A 81 9.60 2.29 26.76
C GLN A 81 8.48 2.36 25.72
N ASP A 82 8.77 2.05 24.46
CA ASP A 82 7.77 2.07 23.40
C ASP A 82 6.75 0.95 23.57
N ILE A 83 7.17 -0.23 24.02
CA ILE A 83 6.28 -1.32 24.40
C ILE A 83 5.33 -0.88 25.50
N LEU A 84 5.83 -0.23 26.57
CA LEU A 84 4.98 0.27 27.64
C LEU A 84 3.96 1.29 27.12
N ARG A 85 4.37 2.21 26.24
CA ARG A 85 3.44 3.16 25.60
C ARG A 85 2.38 2.46 24.77
N ILE A 86 2.75 1.43 24.00
CA ILE A 86 1.81 0.65 23.18
C ILE A 86 0.82 -0.09 24.08
N ILE A 87 1.29 -0.67 25.18
CA ILE A 87 0.43 -1.32 26.18
C ILE A 87 -0.52 -0.29 26.76
N ASP A 88 -0.02 0.82 27.29
CA ASP A 88 -0.84 1.84 27.96
C ASP A 88 -1.92 2.39 27.00
N ASN A 89 -1.55 2.71 25.75
CA ASN A 89 -2.52 3.14 24.73
C ASN A 89 -3.53 2.04 24.37
N GLY A 90 -3.07 0.78 24.29
CA GLY A 90 -3.92 -0.36 24.00
C GLY A 90 -4.94 -0.64 25.10
N LEU A 91 -4.56 -0.51 26.36
CA LEU A 91 -5.46 -0.67 27.50
C LEU A 91 -6.51 0.44 27.54
N VAL A 92 -6.13 1.69 27.25
CA VAL A 92 -7.09 2.80 27.09
C VAL A 92 -8.11 2.48 25.99
N ALA A 93 -7.66 1.94 24.86
CA ALA A 93 -8.55 1.55 23.76
C ALA A 93 -9.48 0.38 24.15
N ILE A 94 -8.98 -0.62 24.87
CA ILE A 94 -9.78 -1.75 25.38
C ILE A 94 -10.86 -1.23 26.34
N LYS A 95 -10.48 -0.39 27.32
CA LYS A 95 -11.41 0.20 28.29
C LYS A 95 -12.54 0.96 27.58
N LYS A 96 -12.19 1.80 26.61
CA LYS A 96 -13.18 2.55 25.81
C LYS A 96 -14.14 1.62 25.07
N VAL A 97 -13.66 0.50 24.52
CA VAL A 97 -14.51 -0.48 23.82
C VAL A 97 -15.47 -1.16 24.79
N MET A 98 -15.00 -1.54 25.99
CA MET A 98 -15.84 -2.15 27.03
C MET A 98 -16.94 -1.18 27.48
N GLU A 99 -16.59 0.07 27.82
CA GLU A 99 -17.55 1.10 28.25
C GLU A 99 -18.56 1.45 27.15
N SER A 100 -18.12 1.48 25.89
CA SER A 100 -18.99 1.81 24.76
C SER A 100 -20.08 0.78 24.48
N LEU A 101 -20.01 -0.42 25.06
CA LEU A 101 -21.02 -1.46 24.90
C LEU A 101 -22.09 -1.40 25.99
N ASP A 102 -21.72 -0.92 27.18
CA ASP A 102 -22.66 -0.73 28.31
C ASP A 102 -23.62 0.45 28.07
N SER A 103 -23.26 1.39 27.16
CA SER A 103 -24.05 2.59 26.88
C SER A 103 -25.11 2.43 25.77
N TRP A 104 -25.29 1.26 25.16
CA TRP A 104 -26.27 1.07 24.07
C TRP A 104 -27.70 0.80 24.55
N ASP A 105 -27.90 0.62 25.85
CA ASP A 105 -29.18 0.15 26.40
C ASP A 105 -30.16 1.28 26.83
N GLU A 106 -29.85 2.57 26.66
CA GLU A 106 -30.73 3.64 27.20
C GLU A 106 -31.39 4.62 26.21
N ASP A 107 -31.03 4.67 24.91
CA ASP A 107 -31.46 5.80 24.04
C ASP A 107 -32.55 5.51 22.99
N ASN A 108 -33.37 4.46 23.13
CA ASN A 108 -34.45 4.21 22.17
C ASN A 108 -35.85 3.88 22.73
N SER A 109 -36.14 4.18 23.99
CA SER A 109 -37.54 4.19 24.44
C SER A 109 -37.89 5.33 25.40
N SER A 110 -38.89 6.11 24.95
CA SER A 110 -39.83 6.96 25.70
C SER A 110 -39.35 8.28 26.30
N ASN A 111 -40.09 9.33 25.91
CA ASN A 111 -40.17 10.66 26.52
C ASN A 111 -40.62 10.61 27.99
N GLU A 112 -39.71 10.36 28.94
CA GLU A 112 -39.93 10.73 30.34
C GLU A 112 -38.67 11.41 30.90
N ASP A 113 -38.91 12.39 31.77
CA ASP A 113 -37.95 13.41 32.22
C ASP A 113 -36.61 12.83 32.71
N PRO A 114 -35.47 13.48 32.36
CA PRO A 114 -34.15 13.05 32.81
C PRO A 114 -34.03 13.24 34.33
N MET A 115 -33.98 12.12 35.05
CA MET A 115 -33.58 12.08 36.44
C MET A 115 -32.07 12.39 36.52
N PRO A 116 -31.61 13.28 37.41
CA PRO A 116 -30.19 13.59 37.55
C PRO A 116 -29.47 12.41 38.20
N LEU A 117 -28.90 11.52 37.37
CA LEU A 117 -27.95 10.49 37.78
C LEU A 117 -26.54 11.12 37.89
N ASP A 118 -26.34 11.88 38.97
CA ASP A 118 -25.01 12.32 39.42
C ASP A 118 -24.33 11.27 40.33
N GLU A 119 -24.80 10.02 40.37
CA GLU A 119 -24.26 8.99 41.27
C GLU A 119 -23.90 7.68 40.55
N ILE A 120 -22.58 7.46 40.49
CA ILE A 120 -21.86 6.18 40.36
C ILE A 120 -21.65 5.65 38.93
N PHE A 121 -20.89 6.38 38.11
CA PHE A 121 -19.83 5.72 37.35
C PHE A 121 -18.56 5.84 38.20
N GLU A 122 -18.35 4.85 39.05
CA GLU A 122 -17.06 4.66 39.70
C GLU A 122 -16.04 4.51 38.56
N GLU A 123 -15.21 5.53 38.34
CA GLU A 123 -14.11 5.44 37.36
C GLU A 123 -13.34 4.17 37.69
N VAL A 124 -13.50 3.11 36.89
CA VAL A 124 -12.74 1.87 37.08
C VAL A 124 -11.28 2.29 37.14
N PRO A 125 -10.62 2.19 38.32
CA PRO A 125 -9.29 2.76 38.48
C PRO A 125 -8.37 2.08 37.47
N LEU A 126 -7.43 2.82 36.88
CA LEU A 126 -6.38 2.24 36.02
C LEU A 126 -5.65 1.06 36.69
N ASP A 127 -5.74 0.96 38.03
CA ASP A 127 -5.28 -0.16 38.84
C ASP A 127 -5.95 -1.50 38.49
N ALA A 128 -7.21 -1.51 38.02
CA ALA A 128 -7.92 -2.74 37.67
C ALA A 128 -7.29 -3.46 36.46
N MET A 129 -6.71 -2.73 35.49
CA MET A 129 -6.01 -3.33 34.35
C MET A 129 -4.51 -3.56 34.60
N ASN A 130 -4.02 -3.31 35.81
CA ASN A 130 -2.59 -3.40 36.11
C ASN A 130 -2.08 -4.85 36.02
N GLY A 131 -2.94 -5.85 36.24
CA GLY A 131 -2.66 -7.26 35.99
C GLY A 131 -2.29 -7.52 34.52
N ILE A 132 -3.18 -7.12 33.61
CA ILE A 132 -2.97 -7.18 32.15
C ILE A 132 -1.70 -6.43 31.74
N ARG A 133 -1.54 -5.20 32.22
CA ARG A 133 -0.37 -4.35 31.93
C ARG A 133 0.94 -5.03 32.31
N THR A 134 1.01 -5.53 33.54
CA THR A 134 2.21 -6.19 34.10
C THR A 134 2.52 -7.46 33.33
N HIS A 135 1.50 -8.25 33.00
CA HIS A 135 1.66 -9.47 32.22
C HIS A 135 2.23 -9.18 30.82
N LEU A 136 1.65 -8.20 30.09
CA LEU A 136 2.13 -7.81 28.77
C LEU A 136 3.57 -7.30 28.81
N ALA A 137 3.89 -6.43 29.76
CA ALA A 137 5.24 -5.85 29.89
C ALA A 137 6.31 -6.92 30.18
N ASN A 138 5.99 -7.90 31.03
CA ASN A 138 6.93 -8.97 31.40
C ASN A 138 7.13 -10.00 30.27
N ASN A 139 6.08 -10.26 29.48
CA ASN A 139 6.13 -11.29 28.44
C ASN A 139 6.50 -10.77 27.05
N ALA A 140 6.47 -9.45 26.82
CA ALA A 140 6.79 -8.85 25.52
C ALA A 140 8.18 -9.22 24.98
N LYS A 141 9.17 -9.42 25.87
CA LYS A 141 10.57 -9.75 25.51
C LYS A 141 11.13 -8.87 24.38
N GLY A 142 10.75 -7.60 24.31
CA GLY A 142 11.20 -6.66 23.28
C GLY A 142 10.49 -6.75 21.92
N VAL A 143 9.50 -7.64 21.78
CA VAL A 143 8.76 -7.91 20.53
C VAL A 143 7.47 -7.08 20.49
N ILE A 144 7.56 -5.87 19.91
CA ILE A 144 6.40 -4.97 19.74
C ILE A 144 5.24 -5.66 18.99
N LEU A 145 5.57 -6.48 17.99
CA LEU A 145 4.56 -7.18 17.18
C LEU A 145 3.69 -8.11 18.02
N TRP A 146 4.29 -8.86 18.94
CA TRP A 146 3.55 -9.77 19.83
C TRP A 146 2.58 -8.97 20.70
N VAL A 147 3.05 -7.90 21.34
CA VAL A 147 2.21 -7.03 22.18
C VAL A 147 1.02 -6.48 21.39
N THR A 148 1.29 -5.98 20.18
CA THR A 148 0.26 -5.41 19.30
C THR A 148 -0.80 -6.45 18.92
N LEU A 149 -0.37 -7.68 18.62
CA LEU A 149 -1.27 -8.79 18.28
C LEU A 149 -2.15 -9.23 19.46
N ILE A 150 -1.56 -9.34 20.65
CA ILE A 150 -2.30 -9.70 21.85
C ILE A 150 -3.35 -8.62 22.17
N ILE A 151 -2.97 -7.35 22.14
CA ILE A 151 -3.90 -6.24 22.36
C ILE A 151 -5.04 -6.25 21.33
N ASP A 152 -4.73 -6.49 20.05
CA ASP A 152 -5.76 -6.63 19.01
C ASP A 152 -6.72 -7.79 19.28
N GLN A 153 -6.21 -8.94 19.73
CA GLN A 153 -7.02 -10.10 20.10
C GLN A 153 -7.94 -9.77 21.27
N LEU A 154 -7.41 -9.20 22.34
CA LEU A 154 -8.19 -8.77 23.51
C LEU A 154 -9.29 -7.78 23.08
N MET A 155 -8.95 -6.76 22.29
CA MET A 155 -9.93 -5.82 21.74
C MET A 155 -11.01 -6.52 20.88
N GLN A 156 -10.65 -7.56 20.12
CA GLN A 156 -11.62 -8.28 19.30
C GLN A 156 -12.65 -9.02 20.17
N HIS A 157 -12.21 -9.62 21.28
CA HIS A 157 -13.12 -10.24 22.25
C HIS A 157 -13.98 -9.21 23.00
N CYS A 158 -13.45 -8.03 23.32
CA CYS A 158 -14.27 -6.96 23.89
C CYS A 158 -15.39 -6.54 22.92
N ARG A 159 -15.11 -6.44 21.61
CA ARG A 159 -16.12 -6.06 20.61
C ARG A 159 -17.25 -7.06 20.41
N THR A 160 -17.08 -8.33 20.80
CA THR A 160 -18.18 -9.30 20.72
C THR A 160 -19.21 -9.12 21.83
N GLY A 161 -18.92 -8.27 22.82
CA GLY A 161 -19.80 -8.00 23.96
C GLY A 161 -19.74 -9.05 25.06
N GLY A 162 -20.19 -8.67 26.26
CA GLY A 162 -20.41 -9.59 27.38
C GLY A 162 -19.16 -10.22 28.00
N ILE A 163 -17.98 -9.64 27.81
CA ILE A 163 -16.73 -10.12 28.44
C ILE A 163 -16.41 -9.29 29.70
N THR A 164 -16.27 -9.97 30.82
CA THR A 164 -15.81 -9.37 32.08
C THR A 164 -14.30 -9.15 32.07
N LEU A 165 -13.80 -8.24 32.91
CA LEU A 165 -12.36 -8.04 33.08
C LEU A 165 -11.63 -9.34 33.49
N GLU A 166 -12.24 -10.15 34.36
CA GLU A 166 -11.67 -11.43 34.79
C GLU A 166 -11.54 -12.43 33.63
N GLU A 167 -12.55 -12.49 32.74
CA GLU A 167 -12.48 -13.32 31.54
C GLU A 167 -11.43 -12.82 30.55
N LEU A 168 -11.26 -11.51 30.43
CA LEU A 168 -10.23 -10.91 29.60
C LEU A 168 -8.81 -11.24 30.13
N GLU A 169 -8.61 -11.19 31.44
CA GLU A 169 -7.37 -11.62 32.07
C GLU A 169 -7.13 -13.12 31.85
N ARG A 170 -8.15 -13.95 32.07
CA ARG A 170 -8.06 -15.40 31.85
C ARG A 170 -7.70 -15.73 30.40
N LEU A 171 -8.28 -14.99 29.44
CA LEU A 171 -7.92 -15.08 28.03
C LEU A 171 -6.44 -14.73 27.84
N LEU A 172 -5.99 -13.56 28.34
CA LEU A 172 -4.59 -13.15 28.24
C LEU A 172 -3.63 -14.23 28.75
N TYR A 173 -3.87 -14.79 29.93
CA TYR A 173 -3.02 -15.82 30.53
C TYR A 173 -3.01 -17.14 29.74
N SER A 174 -4.04 -17.39 28.92
CA SER A 174 -4.11 -18.56 28.04
C SER A 174 -3.35 -18.37 26.72
N LEU A 175 -3.02 -17.13 26.34
CA LEU A 175 -2.38 -16.83 25.06
C LEU A 175 -0.88 -17.19 25.10
N PRO A 176 -0.34 -17.77 24.01
CA PRO A 176 1.10 -18.07 23.95
C PRO A 176 1.99 -16.83 24.02
N HIS A 177 3.08 -16.92 24.80
CA HIS A 177 4.07 -15.84 24.95
C HIS A 177 5.12 -15.80 23.82
N ASP A 178 5.19 -16.85 23.00
CA ASP A 178 6.06 -16.91 21.82
C ASP A 178 5.25 -16.63 20.56
N LEU A 179 5.83 -15.86 19.63
CA LEU A 179 5.14 -15.43 18.43
C LEU A 179 4.78 -16.60 17.50
N MET A 180 5.62 -17.63 17.41
CA MET A 180 5.35 -18.81 16.58
C MET A 180 4.26 -19.69 17.20
N GLU A 181 4.29 -19.86 18.53
CA GLU A 181 3.21 -20.55 19.23
C GLU A 181 1.89 -19.77 19.14
N TYR A 182 1.95 -18.44 19.16
CA TYR A 182 0.78 -17.59 18.93
C TYR A 182 0.22 -17.78 17.53
N TYR A 183 1.06 -17.83 16.49
CA TYR A 183 0.59 -18.14 15.13
C TYR A 183 -0.07 -19.53 15.04
N LYS A 184 0.47 -20.56 15.69
CA LYS A 184 -0.18 -21.88 15.76
C LYS A 184 -1.55 -21.81 16.43
N TYR A 185 -1.65 -21.05 17.52
CA TYR A 185 -2.93 -20.81 18.19
C TYR A 185 -3.94 -20.16 17.24
N MET A 186 -3.53 -19.13 16.50
CA MET A 186 -4.40 -18.48 15.50
C MET A 186 -4.83 -19.42 14.37
N VAL A 187 -3.94 -20.27 13.85
CA VAL A 187 -4.32 -21.27 12.83
C VAL A 187 -5.37 -22.23 13.38
N LYS A 188 -5.20 -22.73 14.61
CA LYS A 188 -6.19 -23.60 15.26
C LYS A 188 -7.53 -22.91 15.43
N GLU A 189 -7.54 -21.64 15.84
CA GLU A 189 -8.78 -20.85 15.92
C GLU A 189 -9.46 -20.73 14.55
N LEU A 190 -8.71 -20.45 13.48
CA LEU A 190 -9.26 -20.38 12.13
C LEU A 190 -9.81 -21.74 11.68
N GLU A 191 -9.09 -22.83 11.94
CA GLU A 191 -9.54 -24.20 11.62
C GLU A 191 -10.81 -24.62 12.37
N GLN A 192 -11.05 -24.05 13.56
CA GLN A 192 -12.27 -24.28 14.33
C GLN A 192 -13.45 -23.42 13.86
N LYS A 193 -13.18 -22.18 13.42
CA LYS A 193 -14.22 -21.21 13.03
C LYS A 193 -14.65 -21.33 11.58
N LEU A 194 -13.76 -21.77 10.68
CA LEU A 194 -13.97 -21.76 9.24
C LEU A 194 -14.24 -23.16 8.69
N ASP A 195 -15.13 -23.24 7.69
CA ASP A 195 -15.32 -24.48 6.94
C ASP A 195 -14.14 -24.76 5.96
N LYS A 196 -14.15 -25.93 5.32
CA LYS A 196 -13.08 -26.34 4.39
C LYS A 196 -12.93 -25.40 3.18
N ASP A 197 -14.02 -24.86 2.67
CA ASP A 197 -14.00 -23.97 1.50
C ASP A 197 -13.48 -22.58 1.90
N GLN A 198 -13.84 -22.10 3.08
CA GLN A 198 -13.34 -20.86 3.68
C GLN A 198 -11.85 -20.97 4.02
N LEU A 199 -11.38 -22.11 4.57
CA LEU A 199 -9.95 -22.36 4.78
C LEU A 199 -9.17 -22.41 3.45
N ALA A 200 -9.73 -23.03 2.42
CA ALA A 200 -9.13 -23.02 1.09
C ALA A 200 -9.02 -21.60 0.52
N ARG A 201 -10.06 -20.76 0.71
CA ARG A 201 -10.02 -19.33 0.34
C ARG A 201 -9.01 -18.53 1.15
N SER A 202 -8.90 -18.79 2.45
CA SER A 202 -7.89 -18.19 3.33
C SER A 202 -6.48 -18.50 2.82
N ARG A 203 -6.20 -19.79 2.58
CA ARG A 203 -4.93 -20.24 2.00
C ARG A 203 -4.68 -19.59 0.64
N LYS A 204 -5.69 -19.51 -0.24
CA LYS A 204 -5.59 -18.84 -1.55
C LYS A 204 -5.19 -17.36 -1.41
N ALA A 205 -5.79 -16.64 -0.46
CA ALA A 205 -5.47 -15.24 -0.17
C ALA A 205 -4.03 -15.08 0.32
N LEU A 206 -3.61 -15.91 1.29
CA LEU A 206 -2.24 -15.90 1.81
C LEU A 206 -1.20 -16.23 0.72
N MET A 207 -1.50 -17.18 -0.17
CA MET A 207 -0.64 -17.50 -1.31
C MET A 207 -0.53 -16.35 -2.31
N TRP A 208 -1.63 -15.65 -2.62
CA TRP A 208 -1.59 -14.44 -3.46
C TRP A 208 -0.70 -13.37 -2.82
N VAL A 209 -0.97 -13.03 -1.56
CA VAL A 209 -0.25 -11.96 -0.86
C VAL A 209 1.24 -12.28 -0.71
N SER A 210 1.60 -13.53 -0.39
CA SER A 210 3.00 -13.96 -0.32
C SER A 210 3.67 -14.04 -1.69
N GLY A 211 2.98 -14.64 -2.66
CA GLY A 211 3.49 -14.97 -3.98
C GLY A 211 3.63 -13.76 -4.91
N THR A 212 2.96 -12.65 -4.65
CA THR A 212 3.04 -11.44 -5.50
C THR A 212 4.30 -10.59 -5.24
N SER A 213 5.01 -10.84 -4.13
CA SER A 213 6.17 -10.07 -3.68
C SER A 213 7.33 -9.96 -4.68
N PHE A 214 7.46 -10.89 -5.65
CA PHE A 214 8.47 -10.78 -6.73
C PHE A 214 8.13 -9.72 -7.79
N VAL A 215 6.87 -9.30 -7.88
CA VAL A 215 6.43 -8.23 -8.78
C VAL A 215 6.23 -6.93 -8.02
N ARG A 216 5.26 -6.91 -7.11
CA ARG A 216 4.91 -5.86 -6.15
C ARG A 216 3.77 -6.37 -5.25
N ALA A 217 3.49 -5.68 -4.15
CA ALA A 217 2.30 -5.95 -3.36
C ALA A 217 1.01 -5.63 -4.15
N LEU A 218 -0.06 -6.37 -3.86
CA LEU A 218 -1.38 -6.14 -4.44
C LEU A 218 -2.13 -5.05 -3.67
N THR A 219 -2.99 -4.32 -4.38
CA THR A 219 -4.03 -3.53 -3.72
C THR A 219 -5.20 -4.41 -3.28
N ILE A 220 -6.05 -3.91 -2.37
CA ILE A 220 -7.21 -4.67 -1.88
C ILE A 220 -8.22 -4.96 -3.01
N GLN A 221 -8.38 -4.04 -3.96
CA GLN A 221 -9.20 -4.27 -5.15
C GLN A 221 -8.61 -5.34 -6.08
N GLU A 222 -7.29 -5.37 -6.23
CA GLU A 222 -6.60 -6.39 -7.03
C GLU A 222 -6.70 -7.76 -6.36
N LEU A 223 -6.54 -7.84 -5.04
CA LEU A 223 -6.69 -9.10 -4.31
C LEU A 223 -8.11 -9.65 -4.41
N TRP A 224 -9.14 -8.79 -4.34
CA TRP A 224 -10.52 -9.24 -4.55
C TRP A 224 -10.70 -9.87 -5.95
N ASP A 225 -10.21 -9.20 -6.98
CA ASP A 225 -10.27 -9.67 -8.35
C ASP A 225 -9.46 -10.98 -8.53
N ALA A 226 -8.33 -11.10 -7.84
CA ALA A 226 -7.49 -12.30 -7.82
C ALA A 226 -8.14 -13.51 -7.15
N LEU A 227 -8.88 -13.29 -6.06
CA LEU A 227 -9.62 -14.34 -5.37
C LEU A 227 -10.80 -14.85 -6.22
N ALA A 228 -11.36 -14.00 -7.06
CA ALA A 228 -12.43 -14.34 -8.00
C ALA A 228 -11.98 -15.18 -9.21
N ILE A 229 -10.67 -15.32 -9.46
CA ILE A 229 -10.17 -16.14 -10.57
C ILE A 229 -10.62 -17.60 -10.39
N PRO A 230 -11.35 -18.17 -11.36
CA PRO A 230 -11.76 -19.58 -11.32
C PRO A 230 -10.59 -20.50 -11.63
N GLU A 231 -10.69 -21.76 -11.19
CA GLU A 231 -9.65 -22.76 -11.46
C GLU A 231 -9.64 -23.20 -12.94
N ASP A 232 -10.81 -23.19 -13.59
CA ASP A 232 -10.98 -23.60 -14.99
C ASP A 232 -11.35 -22.40 -15.88
N ALA A 233 -10.40 -21.99 -16.73
CA ALA A 233 -10.57 -20.92 -17.69
C ALA A 233 -11.69 -21.21 -18.71
N GLN A 234 -11.80 -22.45 -19.19
CA GLN A 234 -12.75 -22.81 -20.24
C GLN A 234 -14.18 -22.75 -19.74
N LYS A 235 -14.42 -23.29 -18.54
CA LYS A 235 -15.71 -23.15 -17.86
C LYS A 235 -16.10 -21.68 -17.66
N ALA A 236 -15.14 -20.82 -17.34
CA ALA A 236 -15.36 -19.39 -17.17
C ALA A 236 -15.65 -18.67 -18.49
N LEU A 237 -14.99 -19.06 -19.58
CA LEU A 237 -15.22 -18.51 -20.92
C LEU A 237 -16.61 -18.87 -21.48
N GLN A 238 -17.13 -20.04 -21.12
CA GLN A 238 -18.47 -20.52 -21.51
C GLN A 238 -19.60 -19.93 -20.66
N SER A 239 -19.28 -19.31 -19.53
CA SER A 239 -20.26 -18.68 -18.63
C SER A 239 -20.91 -17.46 -19.27
N GLN A 240 -22.22 -17.29 -19.03
CA GLN A 240 -22.95 -16.08 -19.39
C GLN A 240 -22.63 -14.89 -18.47
N LYS A 241 -22.07 -15.16 -17.28
CA LYS A 241 -21.72 -14.15 -16.28
C LYS A 241 -20.21 -13.92 -16.24
N ASP A 242 -19.83 -12.67 -15.96
CA ASP A 242 -18.45 -12.29 -15.62
C ASP A 242 -17.94 -13.14 -14.44
N TYR A 243 -16.67 -13.55 -14.48
CA TYR A 243 -16.09 -14.46 -13.50
C TYR A 243 -16.26 -13.98 -12.05
N ARG A 244 -16.25 -12.66 -11.82
CA ARG A 244 -16.46 -12.09 -10.48
C ARG A 244 -17.86 -12.31 -9.95
N GLN A 245 -18.86 -12.20 -10.83
CA GLN A 245 -20.27 -12.43 -10.48
C GLN A 245 -20.53 -13.92 -10.21
N ALA A 246 -19.80 -14.81 -10.87
CA ALA A 246 -19.94 -16.25 -10.67
C ALA A 246 -19.46 -16.71 -9.29
N THR A 247 -18.46 -16.06 -8.70
CA THR A 247 -17.92 -16.40 -7.37
C THR A 247 -18.82 -16.01 -6.19
N GLY A 248 -19.88 -15.23 -6.42
CA GLY A 248 -20.92 -14.91 -5.42
C GLY A 248 -20.49 -14.04 -4.24
N SER A 249 -19.23 -13.59 -4.16
CA SER A 249 -18.74 -12.75 -3.07
C SER A 249 -19.09 -11.28 -3.33
N TYR A 250 -20.29 -10.89 -2.93
CA TYR A 250 -20.72 -9.50 -2.91
C TYR A 250 -20.42 -8.89 -1.54
N PHE A 251 -19.70 -7.77 -1.55
CA PHE A 251 -19.55 -6.91 -0.39
C PHE A 251 -20.03 -5.50 -0.77
N LYS A 252 -20.55 -4.73 0.21
CA LYS A 252 -21.07 -3.38 -0.03
C LYS A 252 -19.99 -2.30 0.04
N THR A 253 -18.99 -2.50 0.91
CA THR A 253 -17.93 -1.52 1.19
C THR A 253 -16.57 -2.20 1.29
N TRP A 254 -15.49 -1.49 0.94
CA TRP A 254 -14.12 -2.00 1.07
C TRP A 254 -13.75 -2.36 2.52
N ALA A 255 -14.30 -1.65 3.51
CA ALA A 255 -14.19 -2.02 4.91
C ALA A 255 -14.84 -3.39 5.19
N GLY A 256 -15.99 -3.68 4.57
CA GLY A 256 -16.63 -5.00 4.62
C GLY A 256 -15.75 -6.10 4.02
N PHE A 257 -15.10 -5.84 2.87
CA PHE A 257 -14.18 -6.82 2.29
C PHE A 257 -12.92 -7.03 3.14
N ARG A 258 -12.36 -5.96 3.73
CA ARG A 258 -11.28 -6.08 4.72
C ARG A 258 -11.69 -6.93 5.92
N SER A 259 -12.91 -6.74 6.43
CA SER A 259 -13.45 -7.57 7.52
C SER A 259 -13.50 -9.04 7.12
N ILE A 260 -14.01 -9.36 5.92
CA ILE A 260 -14.01 -10.72 5.37
C ILE A 260 -12.58 -11.30 5.30
N LEU A 261 -11.61 -10.52 4.83
CA LEU A 261 -10.20 -10.95 4.78
C LEU A 261 -9.65 -11.26 6.17
N TYR A 262 -9.96 -10.45 7.19
CA TYR A 262 -9.56 -10.72 8.57
C TYR A 262 -10.30 -11.91 9.19
N THR A 263 -11.57 -12.14 8.82
CA THR A 263 -12.26 -13.37 9.23
C THR A 263 -11.58 -14.61 8.65
N TRP A 264 -11.16 -14.56 7.38
CA TRP A 264 -10.51 -15.71 6.73
C TRP A 264 -9.07 -15.91 7.15
N CYS A 265 -8.29 -14.84 7.20
CA CYS A 265 -6.83 -14.89 7.33
C CYS A 265 -6.35 -14.47 8.72
N GLY A 266 -7.24 -14.04 9.61
CA GLY A 266 -6.87 -13.54 10.94
C GLY A 266 -5.84 -12.41 10.86
N PRO A 267 -4.88 -12.37 11.79
CA PRO A 267 -3.84 -11.34 11.82
C PRO A 267 -2.71 -11.59 10.83
N PHE A 268 -2.77 -12.63 9.99
CA PHE A 268 -1.67 -12.94 9.05
C PHE A 268 -1.59 -11.95 7.89
N ILE A 269 -2.68 -11.27 7.58
CA ILE A 269 -2.76 -10.25 6.54
C ILE A 269 -2.99 -8.89 7.20
N GLU A 270 -2.41 -7.85 6.61
CA GLU A 270 -2.75 -6.47 6.90
C GLU A 270 -3.09 -5.68 5.63
N VAL A 271 -3.97 -4.70 5.78
CA VAL A 271 -4.38 -3.77 4.73
C VAL A 271 -3.88 -2.38 5.14
N MET A 272 -3.05 -1.77 4.31
CA MET A 272 -2.34 -0.54 4.62
C MET A 272 -2.59 0.54 3.57
N ARG A 273 -2.57 1.80 4.02
CA ARG A 273 -2.54 2.96 3.12
C ARG A 273 -1.13 3.16 2.56
N ASP A 274 -1.02 3.34 1.24
CA ASP A 274 0.26 3.48 0.52
C ASP A 274 1.13 4.65 1.05
N THR A 275 0.50 5.72 1.53
CA THR A 275 1.19 6.95 1.95
C THR A 275 1.57 7.03 3.43
N THR A 276 1.07 6.14 4.28
CA THR A 276 1.24 6.25 5.74
C THR A 276 1.54 4.91 6.41
N ARG A 277 2.82 4.56 6.51
CA ARG A 277 3.34 3.84 7.70
C ARG A 277 3.48 4.79 8.91
N ARG A 278 2.63 5.83 9.00
CA ARG A 278 2.67 6.71 10.17
C ARG A 278 2.07 5.92 11.33
N TYR A 279 2.87 5.73 12.37
CA TYR A 279 2.42 5.29 13.68
C TYR A 279 1.40 6.32 14.18
N GLY A 280 0.12 6.02 13.95
CA GLY A 280 -1.02 6.76 14.47
C GLY A 280 -2.07 5.75 14.94
N PRO A 281 -3.05 6.18 15.77
CA PRO A 281 -4.12 5.31 16.22
C PRO A 281 -4.77 4.61 15.03
N ARG A 282 -4.94 3.30 15.10
CA ARG A 282 -5.54 2.43 14.07
C ARG A 282 -7.04 2.70 13.85
N ASP A 283 -7.52 3.90 14.12
CA ASP A 283 -8.94 4.24 14.20
C ASP A 283 -9.58 4.50 12.83
N ASP A 284 -8.79 4.52 11.74
CA ASP A 284 -9.32 4.48 10.37
C ASP A 284 -9.82 3.07 9.99
N ARG A 285 -10.37 2.28 10.93
CA ARG A 285 -10.85 0.92 10.60
C ARG A 285 -12.02 0.96 9.61
N ASP A 286 -12.80 2.03 9.66
CA ASP A 286 -14.02 2.20 8.88
C ASP A 286 -13.75 2.76 7.47
N HIS A 287 -12.58 3.37 7.25
CA HIS A 287 -12.20 3.91 5.95
C HIS A 287 -11.12 3.08 5.27
N VAL A 288 -11.55 2.20 4.35
CA VAL A 288 -10.66 1.42 3.50
C VAL A 288 -10.87 1.86 2.06
N GLU A 289 -9.79 2.26 1.38
CA GLU A 289 -9.84 2.66 -0.02
C GLU A 289 -9.40 1.51 -0.94
N PRO A 290 -9.90 1.42 -2.17
CA PRO A 290 -9.59 0.34 -3.11
C PRO A 290 -8.09 0.18 -3.40
N HIS A 291 -7.32 1.27 -3.32
CA HIS A 291 -5.89 1.29 -3.61
C HIS A 291 -5.03 1.01 -2.36
N TYR A 292 -5.61 0.69 -1.21
CA TYR A 292 -4.84 0.24 -0.05
C TYR A 292 -4.13 -1.06 -0.39
N VAL A 293 -2.89 -1.19 0.05
CA VAL A 293 -2.01 -2.33 -0.22
C VAL A 293 -2.30 -3.45 0.78
N VAL A 294 -2.34 -4.68 0.30
CA VAL A 294 -2.46 -5.88 1.12
C VAL A 294 -1.10 -6.56 1.20
N GLN A 295 -0.64 -6.84 2.41
CA GLN A 295 0.61 -7.57 2.64
C GLN A 295 0.46 -8.56 3.80
N LEU A 296 1.42 -9.46 3.93
CA LEU A 296 1.55 -10.25 5.16
C LEU A 296 1.96 -9.30 6.29
N LEU A 297 1.43 -9.54 7.49
CA LEU A 297 1.72 -8.72 8.67
C LEU A 297 3.22 -8.54 8.91
N HIS A 298 3.99 -9.61 8.73
CA HIS A 298 5.43 -9.59 8.95
C HIS A 298 6.13 -10.74 8.22
N GLN A 299 7.44 -10.63 7.99
CA GLN A 299 8.25 -11.70 7.39
C GLN A 299 8.19 -13.00 8.22
N THR A 300 8.03 -12.93 9.53
CA THR A 300 7.85 -14.10 10.41
C THR A 300 6.60 -14.91 10.08
N VAL A 301 5.55 -14.28 9.56
CA VAL A 301 4.35 -14.99 9.08
C VAL A 301 4.70 -15.81 7.83
N LYS A 302 5.51 -15.26 6.93
CA LYS A 302 5.96 -15.96 5.73
C LYS A 302 6.81 -17.17 6.09
N ASP A 303 7.74 -17.01 7.05
CA ASP A 303 8.56 -18.10 7.56
C ASP A 303 7.69 -19.18 8.23
N PHE A 304 6.68 -18.78 9.00
CA PHE A 304 5.71 -19.69 9.64
C PHE A 304 4.90 -20.50 8.62
N LEU A 305 4.33 -19.86 7.60
CA LEU A 305 3.52 -20.54 6.56
C LEU A 305 4.36 -21.52 5.72
N ALA A 306 5.67 -21.31 5.65
CA ALA A 306 6.61 -22.21 5.01
C ALA A 306 7.08 -23.37 5.90
N ASP A 307 6.81 -23.34 7.21
CA ASP A 307 7.22 -24.40 8.12
C ASP A 307 6.24 -25.58 8.10
N ASP A 308 6.77 -26.73 7.66
CA ASP A 308 6.08 -27.99 7.50
C ASP A 308 5.46 -28.53 8.79
N LYS A 309 6.00 -28.17 9.96
CA LYS A 309 5.58 -28.73 11.24
C LYS A 309 4.47 -27.93 11.92
N THR A 310 4.25 -26.67 11.52
CA THR A 310 3.54 -25.71 12.38
C THR A 310 2.36 -25.02 11.72
N SER A 311 2.34 -24.84 10.41
CA SER A 311 1.29 -24.08 9.69
C SER A 311 0.08 -24.91 9.21
N SER A 312 0.09 -26.23 9.42
CA SER A 312 -1.05 -27.14 9.18
C SER A 312 -1.70 -26.93 7.79
N THR A 313 -3.00 -26.60 7.76
CA THR A 313 -3.82 -26.44 6.56
C THR A 313 -3.48 -25.20 5.73
N LEU A 314 -2.87 -24.18 6.33
CA LEU A 314 -2.48 -22.94 5.64
C LEU A 314 -1.06 -22.99 5.04
N ARG A 315 -0.37 -24.13 5.17
CA ARG A 315 1.01 -24.33 4.71
C ARG A 315 1.17 -24.13 3.20
N PHE A 316 2.25 -23.44 2.83
CA PHE A 316 2.81 -23.41 1.48
C PHE A 316 4.24 -22.88 1.46
N GLN A 317 5.07 -23.36 0.53
CA GLN A 317 6.38 -22.76 0.30
C GLN A 317 6.27 -21.47 -0.52
N THR A 318 7.26 -20.59 -0.41
CA THR A 318 7.31 -19.35 -1.23
C THR A 318 7.32 -19.68 -2.73
N SER A 319 7.99 -20.76 -3.13
CA SER A 319 7.97 -21.25 -4.52
C SER A 319 6.57 -21.64 -4.97
N ASP A 320 5.80 -22.30 -4.10
CA ASP A 320 4.44 -22.75 -4.40
C ASP A 320 3.51 -21.55 -4.58
N ALA A 321 3.63 -20.54 -3.70
CA ALA A 321 2.90 -19.29 -3.82
C ALA A 321 3.22 -18.55 -5.12
N ILE A 322 4.50 -18.48 -5.52
CA ILE A 322 4.91 -17.88 -6.80
C ILE A 322 4.32 -18.66 -7.98
N GLN A 323 4.47 -19.99 -8.01
CA GLN A 323 3.91 -20.82 -9.09
C GLN A 323 2.39 -20.70 -9.17
N PHE A 324 1.71 -20.64 -8.02
CA PHE A 324 0.28 -20.43 -7.93
C PHE A 324 -0.14 -19.07 -8.53
N VAL A 325 0.56 -17.98 -8.19
CA VAL A 325 0.32 -16.64 -8.75
C VAL A 325 0.56 -16.65 -10.26
N LEU A 326 1.62 -17.29 -10.71
CA LEU A 326 1.96 -17.42 -12.13
C LEU A 326 0.88 -18.19 -12.92
N GLY A 327 0.41 -19.33 -12.42
CA GLY A 327 -0.67 -20.09 -13.05
C GLY A 327 -2.00 -19.33 -13.04
N SER A 328 -2.33 -18.69 -11.92
CA SER A 328 -3.59 -17.95 -11.77
C SER A 328 -3.64 -16.68 -12.63
N THR A 329 -2.51 -15.96 -12.76
CA THR A 329 -2.42 -14.79 -13.67
C THR A 329 -2.53 -15.20 -15.14
N GLN A 330 -2.01 -16.37 -15.52
CA GLN A 330 -2.25 -16.93 -16.85
C GLN A 330 -3.75 -17.20 -17.10
N VAL A 331 -4.43 -17.85 -16.15
CA VAL A 331 -5.88 -18.11 -16.25
C VAL A 331 -6.65 -16.79 -16.33
N HIS A 332 -6.26 -15.80 -15.53
CA HIS A 332 -6.84 -14.47 -15.55
C HIS A 332 -6.71 -13.79 -16.91
N LEU A 333 -5.52 -13.80 -17.51
CA LEU A 333 -5.30 -13.21 -18.84
C LEU A 333 -6.15 -13.90 -19.91
N GLN A 334 -6.29 -15.23 -19.87
CA GLN A 334 -7.14 -15.97 -20.80
C GLN A 334 -8.62 -15.56 -20.70
N ILE A 335 -9.10 -15.27 -19.49
CA ILE A 335 -10.50 -14.89 -19.23
C ILE A 335 -10.75 -13.41 -19.55
N VAL A 336 -9.80 -12.53 -19.22
CA VAL A 336 -9.94 -11.08 -19.36
C VAL A 336 -9.58 -10.60 -20.76
N LEU A 337 -8.68 -11.29 -21.46
CA LEU A 337 -8.33 -11.01 -22.84
C LEU A 337 -8.66 -12.23 -23.71
N PRO A 338 -9.94 -12.65 -23.77
CA PRO A 338 -10.31 -13.85 -24.50
C PRO A 338 -10.00 -13.67 -25.99
N GLN A 339 -9.55 -14.75 -26.63
CA GLN A 339 -9.32 -14.77 -28.08
C GLN A 339 -10.65 -14.60 -28.81
N ASP A 340 -11.61 -15.45 -28.46
CA ASP A 340 -12.96 -15.46 -29.00
C ASP A 340 -13.90 -14.50 -28.26
N ILE A 341 -15.03 -14.20 -28.89
CA ILE A 341 -16.07 -13.34 -28.31
C ILE A 341 -16.86 -14.14 -27.26
N THR A 342 -16.84 -13.65 -26.02
CA THR A 342 -17.58 -14.20 -24.88
C THR A 342 -18.84 -13.38 -24.57
N ALA A 343 -19.68 -13.87 -23.66
CA ALA A 343 -20.89 -13.17 -23.23
C ALA A 343 -20.61 -11.76 -22.68
N TYR A 344 -19.49 -11.57 -21.99
CA TYR A 344 -19.07 -10.28 -21.42
C TYR A 344 -18.12 -9.46 -22.31
N THR A 345 -17.87 -9.91 -23.54
CA THR A 345 -17.10 -9.16 -24.56
C THR A 345 -17.87 -8.98 -25.88
N GLN A 346 -19.20 -9.09 -25.84
CA GLN A 346 -20.05 -8.98 -27.03
C GLN A 346 -19.91 -7.65 -27.80
N PHE A 347 -19.49 -6.57 -27.13
CA PHE A 347 -19.20 -5.29 -27.78
C PHE A 347 -18.11 -5.41 -28.86
N ARG A 348 -17.26 -6.45 -28.83
CA ARG A 348 -16.26 -6.73 -29.87
C ARG A 348 -16.84 -7.17 -31.21
N ARG A 349 -18.13 -7.56 -31.29
CA ARG A 349 -18.75 -8.04 -32.53
C ARG A 349 -18.86 -6.94 -33.60
N ASP A 350 -18.99 -5.70 -33.16
CA ASP A 350 -19.26 -4.58 -34.05
C ASP A 350 -18.51 -3.34 -33.54
N PRO A 351 -17.21 -3.23 -33.88
CA PRO A 351 -16.38 -2.09 -33.47
C PRO A 351 -16.88 -0.74 -34.00
N ASP A 352 -17.73 -0.74 -35.03
CA ASP A 352 -18.28 0.47 -35.64
C ASP A 352 -19.50 1.02 -34.90
N LYS A 353 -20.04 0.27 -33.93
CA LYS A 353 -21.12 0.79 -33.07
C LYS A 353 -20.68 2.00 -32.27
N LYS A 354 -21.60 2.95 -32.15
CA LYS A 354 -21.40 4.21 -31.40
C LYS A 354 -21.03 3.99 -29.93
N ASP A 355 -21.52 2.91 -29.31
CA ASP A 355 -21.26 2.59 -27.90
C ASP A 355 -20.04 1.68 -27.68
N PHE A 356 -19.32 1.29 -28.74
CA PHE A 356 -18.17 0.40 -28.65
C PHE A 356 -17.11 0.92 -27.67
N MET A 357 -16.75 2.21 -27.79
CA MET A 357 -15.70 2.82 -26.97
C MET A 357 -16.08 2.87 -25.49
N ASP A 358 -17.30 3.29 -25.17
CA ASP A 358 -17.79 3.34 -23.79
C ASP A 358 -17.85 1.94 -23.17
N ASN A 359 -18.29 0.94 -23.94
CA ASN A 359 -18.32 -0.45 -23.51
C ASN A 359 -16.91 -1.01 -23.26
N LEU A 360 -15.96 -0.72 -24.15
CA LEU A 360 -14.56 -1.13 -24.00
C LEU A 360 -13.89 -0.45 -22.79
N ILE A 361 -14.08 0.85 -22.61
CA ILE A 361 -13.57 1.60 -21.45
C ILE A 361 -14.14 1.03 -20.15
N ASN A 362 -15.46 0.86 -20.08
CA ASN A 362 -16.10 0.29 -18.89
C ASN A 362 -15.66 -1.15 -18.64
N TYR A 363 -15.46 -1.95 -19.70
CA TYR A 363 -14.92 -3.29 -19.60
C TYR A 363 -13.54 -3.28 -18.93
N LEU A 364 -12.59 -2.54 -19.50
CA LEU A 364 -11.21 -2.47 -19.00
C LEU A 364 -11.12 -1.78 -17.64
N ASN A 365 -11.97 -0.79 -17.34
CA ASN A 365 -12.00 -0.11 -16.04
C ASN A 365 -12.35 -1.05 -14.90
N ASN A 366 -13.10 -2.11 -15.20
CA ASN A 366 -13.51 -3.08 -14.21
C ASN A 366 -12.51 -4.24 -14.06
N LYS A 367 -11.36 -4.25 -14.76
CA LYS A 367 -10.36 -5.33 -14.65
C LYS A 367 -9.19 -4.91 -13.77
N TRP A 368 -9.43 -4.85 -12.46
CA TRP A 368 -8.47 -4.29 -11.50
C TRP A 368 -7.14 -5.04 -11.47
N LEU A 369 -7.14 -6.37 -11.62
CA LEU A 369 -5.92 -7.17 -11.60
C LEU A 369 -5.17 -7.19 -12.96
N LEU A 370 -5.79 -6.75 -14.06
CA LEU A 370 -5.22 -6.94 -15.41
C LEU A 370 -3.82 -6.33 -15.53
N ARG A 371 -3.63 -5.12 -15.03
CA ARG A 371 -2.31 -4.49 -14.95
C ARG A 371 -1.27 -5.37 -14.25
N PHE A 372 -1.60 -5.93 -13.09
CA PHE A 372 -0.68 -6.81 -12.36
C PHE A 372 -0.38 -8.07 -13.16
N SER A 373 -1.39 -8.72 -13.75
CA SER A 373 -1.21 -9.91 -14.57
C SER A 373 -0.29 -9.67 -15.77
N LEU A 374 -0.40 -8.50 -16.42
CA LEU A 374 0.50 -8.09 -17.51
C LEU A 374 1.92 -7.80 -16.99
N GLU A 375 2.09 -7.16 -15.82
CA GLU A 375 3.40 -6.96 -15.19
C GLU A 375 4.10 -8.31 -14.88
N VAL A 376 3.34 -9.31 -14.41
CA VAL A 376 3.83 -10.68 -14.19
C VAL A 376 4.25 -11.34 -15.51
N PHE A 377 3.42 -11.20 -16.55
CA PHE A 377 3.70 -11.73 -17.89
C PHE A 377 4.99 -11.15 -18.47
N ILE A 378 5.17 -9.82 -18.42
CA ILE A 378 6.37 -9.12 -18.89
C ILE A 378 7.60 -9.54 -18.09
N LYS A 379 7.52 -9.55 -16.74
CA LYS A 379 8.69 -9.88 -15.89
C LYS A 379 9.18 -11.31 -16.05
N ARG A 380 8.34 -12.23 -16.53
CA ARG A 380 8.71 -13.63 -16.77
C ARG A 380 9.41 -13.84 -18.11
N TYR A 381 9.18 -12.96 -19.08
CA TYR A 381 9.80 -13.02 -20.41
C TYR A 381 11.34 -13.08 -20.41
N PRO A 382 12.10 -12.37 -19.56
CA PRO A 382 13.57 -12.44 -19.54
C PRO A 382 14.14 -13.74 -18.96
N THR A 383 13.32 -14.61 -18.35
CA THR A 383 13.74 -15.84 -17.66
C THR A 383 13.65 -17.10 -18.54
N GLU A 384 13.87 -16.96 -19.86
CA GLU A 384 13.76 -17.96 -20.95
C GLU A 384 14.43 -19.33 -20.72
N LYS A 385 15.26 -19.50 -19.68
CA LYS A 385 16.03 -20.74 -19.47
C LYS A 385 15.28 -21.89 -18.76
N ALA A 386 14.00 -21.76 -18.41
CA ALA A 386 13.37 -22.72 -17.49
C ALA A 386 11.92 -23.16 -17.76
N MET A 387 11.37 -23.14 -18.99
CA MET A 387 10.01 -23.67 -19.19
C MET A 387 9.71 -24.51 -20.46
N PRO A 388 8.96 -25.63 -20.31
CA PRO A 388 8.47 -26.50 -21.39
C PRO A 388 7.13 -26.10 -22.05
N GLU A 389 6.41 -25.07 -21.57
CA GLU A 389 5.06 -24.73 -22.05
C GLU A 389 5.00 -23.56 -23.05
N VAL A 390 5.89 -23.54 -24.04
CA VAL A 390 5.97 -22.50 -25.10
C VAL A 390 4.60 -22.21 -25.76
N LYS A 391 3.74 -23.23 -25.86
CA LYS A 391 2.41 -23.13 -26.50
C LYS A 391 1.47 -22.17 -25.77
N ILE A 392 1.43 -22.23 -24.44
CA ILE A 392 0.54 -21.39 -23.62
C ILE A 392 0.97 -19.93 -23.70
N TRP A 393 2.27 -19.68 -23.65
CA TRP A 393 2.83 -18.34 -23.80
C TRP A 393 2.47 -17.73 -25.15
N ARG A 394 2.65 -18.48 -26.24
CA ARG A 394 2.23 -18.03 -27.58
C ARG A 394 0.73 -17.76 -27.65
N GLN A 395 -0.10 -18.53 -26.94
CA GLN A 395 -1.54 -18.26 -26.92
C GLN A 395 -1.88 -16.94 -26.20
N ILE A 396 -1.32 -16.70 -25.01
CA ILE A 396 -1.53 -15.43 -24.28
C ILE A 396 -0.96 -14.26 -25.08
N TRP A 397 0.16 -14.50 -25.75
CA TRP A 397 0.78 -13.57 -26.68
C TRP A 397 -0.19 -13.14 -27.79
N ASP A 398 -0.75 -14.10 -28.52
CA ASP A 398 -1.69 -13.86 -29.60
C ASP A 398 -2.98 -13.18 -29.09
N GLN A 399 -3.40 -13.48 -27.86
CA GLN A 399 -4.52 -12.80 -27.18
C GLN A 399 -4.21 -11.31 -26.94
N ILE A 400 -3.07 -11.00 -26.33
CA ILE A 400 -2.65 -9.61 -26.09
C ILE A 400 -2.56 -8.86 -27.43
N ASN A 401 -2.03 -9.49 -28.48
CA ASN A 401 -1.96 -8.89 -29.81
C ASN A 401 -3.33 -8.62 -30.40
N THR A 402 -4.27 -9.55 -30.27
CA THR A 402 -5.65 -9.38 -30.75
C THR A 402 -6.31 -8.16 -30.10
N TRP A 403 -6.09 -7.98 -28.79
CA TRP A 403 -6.62 -6.82 -28.07
C TRP A 403 -5.88 -5.52 -28.40
N TYR A 404 -4.56 -5.59 -28.57
CA TYR A 404 -3.77 -4.46 -29.06
C TYR A 404 -4.27 -4.02 -30.44
N GLU A 405 -4.42 -4.94 -31.39
CA GLU A 405 -4.90 -4.66 -32.74
C GLU A 405 -6.32 -4.12 -32.74
N LEU A 406 -7.23 -4.67 -31.92
CA LEU A 406 -8.58 -4.12 -31.76
C LEU A 406 -8.57 -2.64 -31.37
N ILE A 407 -7.64 -2.25 -30.48
CA ILE A 407 -7.56 -0.87 -29.97
C ILE A 407 -6.77 0.04 -30.93
N ALA A 408 -5.71 -0.47 -31.53
CA ALA A 408 -4.81 0.29 -32.39
C ALA A 408 -5.35 0.45 -33.82
N SER A 409 -5.99 -0.58 -34.39
CA SER A 409 -6.50 -0.57 -35.77
C SER A 409 -7.65 0.40 -36.01
N THR A 410 -8.34 0.82 -34.95
CA THR A 410 -9.49 1.71 -35.05
C THR A 410 -9.09 3.19 -35.19
N ASN A 411 -7.81 3.56 -35.05
CA ASN A 411 -7.37 4.96 -34.83
C ASN A 411 -8.08 5.63 -33.62
N ARG A 412 -8.72 4.85 -32.74
CA ARG A 412 -9.52 5.35 -31.60
C ARG A 412 -8.76 5.31 -30.28
N ALA A 413 -7.45 5.10 -30.29
CA ALA A 413 -6.66 5.13 -29.06
C ALA A 413 -6.68 6.52 -28.40
N GLU A 414 -6.66 7.60 -29.20
CA GLU A 414 -6.85 8.97 -28.70
C GLU A 414 -8.25 9.16 -28.10
N GLU A 415 -9.29 8.71 -28.82
CA GLU A 415 -10.68 8.76 -28.35
C GLU A 415 -10.87 7.96 -27.05
N PHE A 416 -10.26 6.79 -26.94
CA PHE A 416 -10.26 5.97 -25.73
C PHE A 416 -9.68 6.77 -24.57
N VAL A 417 -8.47 7.31 -24.75
CA VAL A 417 -7.75 8.00 -23.69
C VAL A 417 -8.54 9.23 -23.27
N LEU A 418 -9.02 10.03 -24.22
CA LEU A 418 -9.82 11.22 -23.95
C LEU A 418 -11.11 10.86 -23.19
N SER A 419 -11.90 9.90 -23.68
CA SER A 419 -13.15 9.49 -23.03
C SER A 419 -12.90 8.92 -21.63
N ALA A 420 -11.90 8.04 -21.47
CA ALA A 420 -11.56 7.48 -20.17
C ALA A 420 -11.11 8.58 -19.17
N CYS A 421 -10.33 9.58 -19.62
CA CYS A 421 -9.93 10.72 -18.80
C CYS A 421 -11.11 11.62 -18.40
N LEU A 422 -12.03 11.90 -19.34
CA LEU A 422 -13.21 12.71 -19.07
C LEU A 422 -14.13 12.05 -18.06
N ASN A 423 -14.20 10.73 -18.08
CA ASN A 423 -15.05 9.91 -17.22
C ASN A 423 -14.36 9.38 -15.94
N GLY A 424 -13.11 9.76 -15.67
CA GLY A 424 -12.36 9.30 -14.48
C GLY A 424 -12.13 7.79 -14.43
N LYS A 425 -11.88 7.17 -15.59
CA LYS A 425 -11.72 5.71 -15.76
C LYS A 425 -10.25 5.31 -15.72
N ASP A 426 -9.61 5.59 -14.58
CA ASP A 426 -8.16 5.53 -14.43
C ASP A 426 -7.61 4.10 -14.58
N VAL A 427 -8.38 3.10 -14.14
CA VAL A 427 -8.02 1.69 -14.29
C VAL A 427 -7.99 1.30 -15.77
N ALA A 428 -8.94 1.78 -16.57
CA ALA A 428 -8.99 1.49 -18.00
C ALA A 428 -7.74 2.03 -18.71
N LEU A 429 -7.33 3.26 -18.36
CA LEU A 429 -6.11 3.88 -18.88
C LEU A 429 -4.86 3.10 -18.49
N GLN A 430 -4.74 2.71 -17.22
CA GLN A 430 -3.62 1.89 -16.75
C GLN A 430 -3.56 0.55 -17.48
N ASN A 431 -4.70 -0.12 -17.64
CA ASN A 431 -4.79 -1.39 -18.35
C ASN A 431 -4.41 -1.24 -19.83
N LEU A 432 -4.90 -0.20 -20.50
CA LEU A 432 -4.53 0.11 -21.88
C LEU A 432 -3.01 0.27 -22.03
N LEU A 433 -2.40 1.11 -21.19
CA LEU A 433 -0.95 1.35 -21.23
C LEU A 433 -0.16 0.06 -21.01
N HIS A 434 -0.61 -0.81 -20.11
CA HIS A 434 0.07 -2.08 -19.87
C HIS A 434 -0.12 -3.10 -21.00
N ILE A 435 -1.29 -3.15 -21.66
CA ILE A 435 -1.50 -3.99 -22.87
C ILE A 435 -0.52 -3.55 -23.94
N PHE A 436 -0.44 -2.23 -24.14
CA PHE A 436 0.42 -1.59 -25.10
C PHE A 436 1.92 -1.89 -24.80
N ILE A 437 2.38 -1.72 -23.56
CA ILE A 437 3.79 -1.99 -23.15
C ILE A 437 4.15 -3.48 -23.24
N SER A 438 3.16 -4.38 -23.11
CA SER A 438 3.38 -5.82 -23.19
C SER A 438 3.72 -6.28 -24.61
N PHE A 439 3.59 -5.43 -25.63
CA PHE A 439 3.89 -5.75 -27.03
C PHE A 439 5.40 -5.56 -27.36
N PRO A 440 6.11 -6.48 -28.04
CA PRO A 440 7.56 -6.52 -28.20
C PRO A 440 7.97 -6.02 -29.60
N GLY A 441 7.00 -5.79 -30.49
CA GLY A 441 7.14 -5.18 -31.80
C GLY A 441 7.11 -3.67 -31.64
N ASN A 442 8.13 -3.13 -30.97
CA ASN A 442 8.33 -1.71 -30.71
C ASN A 442 8.38 -0.81 -31.97
N PHE A 443 8.16 -1.34 -33.18
CA PHE A 443 8.25 -0.60 -34.43
C PHE A 443 7.10 0.39 -34.69
N ARG A 444 5.89 0.16 -34.14
CA ARG A 444 4.78 1.14 -34.19
C ARG A 444 4.58 1.91 -32.89
N TRP A 445 5.45 1.68 -31.90
CA TRP A 445 5.35 2.31 -30.60
C TRP A 445 5.55 3.82 -30.67
N SER A 446 6.39 4.32 -31.59
CA SER A 446 6.68 5.74 -31.74
C SER A 446 5.50 6.59 -32.23
N GLU A 447 4.61 6.03 -33.07
CA GLU A 447 3.43 6.77 -33.57
C GLU A 447 2.28 6.81 -32.54
N ILE A 448 2.03 5.68 -31.86
CA ILE A 448 1.04 5.61 -30.78
C ILE A 448 1.52 6.38 -29.54
N GLN A 449 2.84 6.42 -29.31
CA GLN A 449 3.48 7.22 -28.26
C GLN A 449 3.03 8.68 -28.33
N ASP A 450 3.07 9.27 -29.51
CA ASP A 450 2.87 10.70 -29.67
C ASP A 450 1.42 11.14 -29.37
N GLN A 451 0.41 10.32 -29.68
CA GLN A 451 -1.01 10.65 -29.46
C GLN A 451 -1.54 10.14 -28.11
N CYS A 452 -1.10 8.97 -27.64
CA CYS A 452 -1.54 8.42 -26.36
C CYS A 452 -0.80 9.02 -25.17
N PHE A 453 0.45 9.49 -25.31
CA PHE A 453 1.19 10.06 -24.19
C PHE A 453 0.68 11.43 -23.80
N ASP A 454 0.21 12.26 -24.73
CA ASP A 454 -0.34 13.58 -24.40
C ASP A 454 -1.61 13.43 -23.54
N GLY A 455 -2.50 12.52 -23.94
CA GLY A 455 -3.68 12.16 -23.16
C GLY A 455 -3.33 11.44 -21.85
N ALA A 456 -2.35 10.52 -21.87
CA ALA A 456 -1.92 9.78 -20.68
C ALA A 456 -1.14 10.64 -19.68
N LEU A 457 -0.40 11.67 -20.11
CA LEU A 457 0.23 12.65 -19.21
C LEU A 457 -0.81 13.54 -18.57
N VAL A 458 -1.80 14.02 -19.35
CA VAL A 458 -2.93 14.78 -18.81
C VAL A 458 -3.74 13.93 -17.84
N ALA A 459 -3.93 12.63 -18.14
CA ALA A 459 -4.54 11.68 -17.23
C ALA A 459 -3.71 11.47 -15.96
N ALA A 460 -2.43 11.13 -16.12
CA ALA A 460 -1.52 10.80 -15.03
C ALA A 460 -1.34 11.96 -14.05
N ALA A 461 -1.40 13.20 -14.56
CA ALA A 461 -1.37 14.41 -13.76
C ALA A 461 -2.75 14.80 -13.18
N ARG A 462 -3.87 14.33 -13.75
CA ARG A 462 -5.22 14.53 -13.19
C ARG A 462 -5.54 13.53 -12.07
N ILE A 463 -4.98 12.33 -12.12
CA ILE A 463 -5.19 11.25 -11.14
C ILE A 463 -4.14 11.27 -10.01
N ASP A 464 -3.33 12.32 -9.96
CA ASP A 464 -2.27 12.53 -8.97
C ASP A 464 -1.38 11.29 -8.80
N SER A 465 -0.95 10.69 -9.92
CA SER A 465 -0.06 9.52 -9.91
C SER A 465 1.36 9.87 -10.37
N PRO A 466 2.21 10.43 -9.48
CA PRO A 466 3.60 10.75 -9.77
C PRO A 466 4.40 9.57 -10.34
N SER A 467 4.06 8.33 -9.95
CA SER A 467 4.77 7.13 -10.42
C SER A 467 4.48 6.81 -11.90
N LEU A 468 3.28 7.13 -12.39
CA LEU A 468 2.90 6.97 -13.78
C LEU A 468 3.53 8.10 -14.62
N VAL A 469 3.45 9.35 -14.15
CA VAL A 469 4.10 10.50 -14.77
C VAL A 469 5.61 10.26 -14.92
N ARG A 470 6.30 9.80 -13.87
CA ARG A 470 7.75 9.50 -13.93
C ARG A 470 8.09 8.37 -14.91
N ARG A 471 7.27 7.33 -15.01
CA ARG A 471 7.47 6.24 -15.98
C ARG A 471 7.27 6.72 -17.41
N LEU A 472 6.24 7.53 -17.66
CA LEU A 472 6.00 8.15 -18.96
C LEU A 472 7.12 9.15 -19.32
N ARG A 473 7.64 9.91 -18.33
CA ARG A 473 8.73 10.90 -18.49
C ARG A 473 10.07 10.31 -18.94
N ASN A 474 10.33 9.03 -18.70
CA ASN A 474 11.58 8.38 -19.12
C ASN A 474 11.64 8.05 -20.62
N HIS A 475 10.58 8.33 -21.40
CA HIS A 475 10.59 8.20 -22.85
C HIS A 475 11.02 9.52 -23.53
N ARG A 476 12.06 9.47 -24.38
CA ARG A 476 12.80 10.63 -24.93
C ARG A 476 11.97 11.69 -25.68
N ASN A 477 10.83 11.34 -26.25
CA ASN A 477 10.05 12.27 -27.10
C ASN A 477 9.01 13.11 -26.34
N VAL A 478 8.90 12.93 -25.02
CA VAL A 478 7.84 13.53 -24.18
C VAL A 478 8.11 15.00 -23.83
N TRP A 479 9.36 15.44 -23.84
CA TRP A 479 9.77 16.74 -23.30
C TRP A 479 9.24 17.95 -24.09
N ASP A 480 9.26 17.87 -25.42
CA ASP A 480 8.84 19.00 -26.26
C ASP A 480 7.32 19.22 -26.19
N ARG A 481 6.54 18.15 -26.01
CA ARG A 481 5.07 18.22 -25.90
C ARG A 481 4.55 18.43 -24.49
N ALA A 482 5.23 17.92 -23.47
CA ALA A 482 4.88 18.19 -22.07
C ALA A 482 4.90 19.69 -21.77
N ASN A 483 5.83 20.45 -22.37
CA ASN A 483 5.87 21.90 -22.28
C ASN A 483 4.67 22.58 -22.97
N GLU A 484 4.21 22.09 -24.12
CA GLU A 484 3.03 22.63 -24.80
C GLU A 484 1.72 22.30 -24.05
N LEU A 485 1.58 21.08 -23.53
CA LEU A 485 0.46 20.70 -22.67
C LEU A 485 0.45 21.50 -21.37
N ARG A 486 1.62 21.78 -20.80
CA ARG A 486 1.77 22.65 -19.64
C ARG A 486 1.28 24.06 -19.94
N LYS A 487 1.70 24.66 -21.06
CA LYS A 487 1.19 25.97 -21.50
C LYS A 487 -0.34 25.95 -21.70
N LYS A 488 -0.89 24.88 -22.28
CA LYS A 488 -2.34 24.71 -22.48
C LYS A 488 -3.09 24.56 -21.15
N ALA A 489 -2.55 23.79 -20.20
CA ALA A 489 -3.11 23.63 -18.86
C ALA A 489 -3.13 24.94 -18.08
N ILE A 490 -2.05 25.73 -18.16
CA ILE A 490 -1.96 27.09 -17.60
C ILE A 490 -3.04 27.99 -18.18
N ARG A 491 -3.20 28.03 -19.51
CA ARG A 491 -4.25 28.83 -20.18
C ARG A 491 -5.67 28.40 -19.80
N GLN A 492 -5.85 27.15 -19.36
CA GLN A 492 -7.14 26.61 -18.91
C GLN A 492 -7.35 26.73 -17.38
N GLY A 493 -6.44 27.37 -16.64
CA GLY A 493 -6.52 27.48 -15.18
C GLY A 493 -6.25 26.18 -14.42
N LYS A 494 -5.69 25.15 -15.06
CA LYS A 494 -5.43 23.82 -14.45
C LYS A 494 -4.02 23.76 -13.84
N LEU A 495 -3.81 24.48 -12.73
CA LEU A 495 -2.48 24.70 -12.15
C LEU A 495 -1.82 23.45 -11.56
N GLN A 496 -2.57 22.52 -10.98
CA GLN A 496 -2.04 21.24 -10.46
C GLN A 496 -1.48 20.36 -11.58
N LEU A 497 -2.20 20.27 -12.70
CA LEU A 497 -1.75 19.61 -13.92
C LEU A 497 -0.47 20.28 -14.47
N ALA A 498 -0.43 21.61 -14.52
CA ALA A 498 0.75 22.35 -14.97
C ALA A 498 2.00 22.14 -14.07
N ALA A 499 1.79 21.97 -12.77
CA ALA A 499 2.85 21.66 -11.81
C ALA A 499 3.37 20.21 -11.96
N ALA A 500 2.48 19.23 -12.15
CA ALA A 500 2.83 17.84 -12.39
C ALA A 500 3.59 17.63 -13.73
N LEU A 501 3.32 18.49 -14.73
CA LEU A 501 4.04 18.54 -16.01
C LEU A 501 5.40 19.27 -15.93
N GLY A 502 5.76 19.85 -14.78
CA GLY A 502 6.98 20.62 -14.56
C GLY A 502 8.24 19.78 -14.27
N THR A 503 9.41 20.41 -14.32
CA THR A 503 10.70 19.75 -13.99
C THR A 503 10.92 19.65 -12.47
N GLU A 504 11.83 18.80 -11.99
CA GLU A 504 12.22 18.76 -10.56
C GLU A 504 12.85 20.07 -10.06
N ASN A 505 13.25 20.97 -10.97
CA ASN A 505 13.70 22.33 -10.68
C ASN A 505 12.56 23.37 -10.76
N TYR A 506 11.30 22.92 -10.73
CA TYR A 506 10.13 23.79 -10.79
C TYR A 506 10.07 24.70 -9.56
N ASN A 507 10.19 25.99 -9.79
CA ASN A 507 9.89 27.02 -8.81
C ASN A 507 8.57 27.71 -9.21
N PRO A 508 7.43 27.37 -8.57
CA PRO A 508 6.13 27.97 -8.86
C PRO A 508 6.13 29.49 -8.71
N GLU A 509 7.02 30.06 -7.89
CA GLU A 509 7.12 31.50 -7.66
C GLU A 509 7.66 32.24 -8.90
N ARG A 510 8.56 31.63 -9.67
CA ARG A 510 9.23 32.27 -10.82
C ARG A 510 8.35 32.37 -12.07
N ASP A 511 7.48 31.38 -12.28
CA ASP A 511 6.51 31.41 -13.39
C ASP A 511 5.29 32.28 -13.05
N LEU A 512 4.95 32.42 -11.76
CA LEU A 512 3.96 33.38 -11.27
C LEU A 512 4.44 34.81 -11.50
N GLU A 513 5.72 35.10 -11.24
CA GLU A 513 6.37 36.39 -11.56
C GLU A 513 6.29 36.71 -13.08
N LEU A 514 6.53 35.71 -13.94
CA LEU A 514 6.43 35.85 -15.40
C LEU A 514 5.01 36.13 -15.88
N GLN A 515 3.98 35.55 -15.25
CA GLN A 515 2.58 35.82 -15.63
C GLN A 515 2.07 37.16 -15.11
N MET A 516 2.49 37.56 -13.90
CA MET A 516 2.23 38.91 -13.39
C MET A 516 2.90 39.99 -14.25
N ALA A 517 4.08 39.71 -14.81
CA ALA A 517 4.77 40.60 -15.73
C ALA A 517 4.09 40.75 -17.11
N VAL A 518 3.24 39.79 -17.50
CA VAL A 518 2.54 39.78 -18.81
C VAL A 518 1.13 40.39 -18.75
N GLY A 519 0.64 40.73 -17.54
CA GLY A 519 -0.58 41.54 -17.37
C GLY A 519 -1.91 40.82 -17.64
N ASP A 520 -1.95 39.49 -17.57
CA ASP A 520 -3.18 38.73 -17.79
C ASP A 520 -4.04 38.68 -16.51
N SER A 521 -5.00 39.61 -16.40
CA SER A 521 -5.86 39.77 -15.22
C SER A 521 -6.81 38.59 -14.96
N SER A 522 -7.01 37.71 -15.95
CA SER A 522 -7.89 36.55 -15.83
C SER A 522 -7.31 35.45 -14.93
N ALA A 523 -5.97 35.35 -14.84
CA ALA A 523 -5.27 34.40 -13.99
C ALA A 523 -5.35 34.75 -12.49
N VAL A 524 -5.42 36.05 -12.17
CA VAL A 524 -5.45 36.57 -10.79
C VAL A 524 -6.76 36.18 -10.07
N SER A 525 -7.89 36.19 -10.78
CA SER A 525 -9.20 35.86 -10.21
C SER A 525 -9.39 34.35 -9.96
N ALA A 526 -8.77 33.49 -10.78
CA ALA A 526 -8.79 32.04 -10.56
C ALA A 526 -7.94 31.61 -9.36
N LEU A 527 -6.88 32.36 -9.04
CA LEU A 527 -5.95 32.08 -7.94
C LEU A 527 -6.52 32.39 -6.54
N GLN A 528 -7.48 33.32 -6.45
CA GLN A 528 -8.08 33.71 -5.16
C GLN A 528 -8.95 32.59 -4.56
N TYR A 529 -9.42 31.64 -5.38
CA TYR A 529 -10.21 30.50 -4.93
C TYR A 529 -9.37 29.25 -4.60
N ASP A 530 -8.29 28.98 -5.33
CA ASP A 530 -7.49 27.75 -5.14
C ASP A 530 -6.43 27.85 -4.02
N LEU A 531 -5.85 29.03 -3.76
CA LEU A 531 -4.79 29.19 -2.74
C LEU A 531 -5.30 29.23 -1.29
N VAL A 532 -6.60 29.45 -1.07
CA VAL A 532 -7.23 29.42 0.27
C VAL A 532 -7.17 28.02 0.90
N SER A 533 -6.98 26.98 0.08
CA SER A 533 -6.83 25.58 0.50
C SER A 533 -5.46 25.25 1.12
N SER A 534 -4.40 26.05 0.88
CA SER A 534 -3.07 25.80 1.45
C SER A 534 -2.58 26.99 2.30
N THR A 535 -2.83 26.92 3.60
CA THR A 535 -2.43 27.94 4.58
C THR A 535 -0.91 28.16 4.67
N PHE A 536 -0.10 27.27 4.09
CA PHE A 536 1.36 27.34 4.12
C PHE A 536 1.99 28.12 2.95
N GLY A 537 1.36 28.11 1.76
CA GLY A 537 1.89 28.80 0.57
C GLY A 537 1.72 30.32 0.64
N LEU A 538 0.55 30.77 1.11
CA LEU A 538 0.19 32.19 1.20
C LEU A 538 1.10 32.97 2.17
N ARG A 539 1.43 32.37 3.32
CA ARG A 539 2.29 33.00 4.35
C ARG A 539 3.72 33.22 3.89
N ARG A 540 4.25 32.32 3.04
CA ARG A 540 5.62 32.42 2.51
C ARG A 540 5.74 33.47 1.41
N LEU A 541 4.72 33.58 0.56
CA LEU A 541 4.65 34.58 -0.51
C LEU A 541 4.50 36.01 0.08
N MET A 542 3.63 36.17 1.09
CA MET A 542 3.39 37.44 1.80
C MET A 542 4.58 37.91 2.67
N ALA A 543 5.55 37.04 2.92
CA ALA A 543 6.77 37.33 3.69
C ALA A 543 8.00 37.64 2.81
N SER A 544 7.89 37.52 1.48
CA SER A 544 8.98 37.80 0.55
C SER A 544 9.12 39.31 0.29
N ASP A 545 10.31 39.87 0.50
CA ASP A 545 10.63 41.27 0.19
C ASP A 545 10.43 41.65 -1.30
N ARG A 546 10.35 40.66 -2.20
CA ARG A 546 10.10 40.87 -3.62
C ARG A 546 8.62 41.10 -3.97
N ALA A 547 7.67 40.59 -3.17
CA ALA A 547 6.24 40.83 -3.38
C ALA A 547 5.87 42.31 -3.18
N ARG A 548 6.63 43.03 -2.34
CA ARG A 548 6.46 44.47 -2.10
C ARG A 548 6.83 45.33 -3.30
N GLN A 549 7.73 44.87 -4.18
CA GLN A 549 8.12 45.62 -5.39
C GLN A 549 7.01 45.69 -6.45
N TYR A 550 5.99 44.82 -6.37
CA TYR A 550 4.88 44.74 -7.32
C TYR A 550 3.55 45.24 -6.74
N GLY A 551 3.57 46.00 -5.64
CA GLY A 551 2.39 46.70 -5.13
C GLY A 551 1.41 45.88 -4.30
N VAL A 552 1.79 44.67 -3.85
CA VAL A 552 0.93 43.84 -2.98
C VAL A 552 0.95 44.41 -1.55
N GLN A 553 -0.13 45.07 -1.14
CA GLN A 553 -0.31 45.55 0.25
C GLN A 553 -0.76 44.39 1.17
N ARG A 554 -0.22 44.36 2.39
CA ARG A 554 -0.72 43.48 3.46
C ARG A 554 -2.13 43.93 3.86
N CYS A 555 -3.06 42.99 4.04
CA CYS A 555 -4.30 43.25 4.75
C CYS A 555 -3.98 43.65 6.20
N VAL A 556 -4.59 44.74 6.68
CA VAL A 556 -4.33 45.38 7.97
C VAL A 556 -4.97 44.62 9.15
N GLU A 557 -5.69 43.52 8.91
CA GLU A 557 -6.52 42.85 9.92
C GLU A 557 -5.82 41.78 10.78
N ASP A 558 -4.52 41.49 10.55
CA ASP A 558 -3.80 40.40 11.25
C ASP A 558 -2.85 40.87 12.39
N GLU A 559 -2.89 42.14 12.82
CA GLU A 559 -2.09 42.62 13.96
C GLU A 559 -2.96 42.93 15.19
N ALA A 560 -3.33 41.88 15.94
CA ALA A 560 -3.69 42.01 17.35
C ALA A 560 -2.46 41.65 18.23
N PRO A 561 -2.03 42.49 19.18
CA PRO A 561 -0.84 42.21 19.98
C PRO A 561 -1.14 41.23 21.13
N CYS A 562 -0.48 40.07 21.10
CA CYS A 562 -0.50 39.09 22.19
C CYS A 562 0.67 39.37 23.16
N GLU A 563 0.59 40.48 23.89
CA GLU A 563 1.36 40.71 25.12
C GLU A 563 0.46 40.41 26.33
N ARG A 564 0.46 39.15 26.78
CA ARG A 564 0.12 38.71 28.15
C ARG A 564 0.16 37.18 28.22
N GLN A 565 1.32 36.61 28.56
CA GLN A 565 1.44 35.26 29.17
C GLN A 565 2.91 34.93 29.50
N ARG A 566 3.59 35.80 30.25
CA ARG A 566 4.95 35.51 30.77
C ARG A 566 5.13 35.69 32.28
N GLU A 567 4.06 35.90 33.07
CA GLU A 567 4.21 36.09 34.51
C GLU A 567 3.71 34.95 35.43
N ASP A 568 2.90 33.99 34.98
CA ASP A 568 2.33 32.97 35.90
C ASP A 568 3.03 31.61 35.91
N ARG A 569 4.36 31.57 35.77
CA ARG A 569 5.15 30.35 36.06
C ARG A 569 6.30 30.63 37.04
N LYS A 570 5.94 31.21 38.17
CA LYS A 570 6.71 31.14 39.42
C LYS A 570 5.75 31.21 40.60
N LEU A 571 5.14 30.08 40.95
CA LEU A 571 4.67 29.68 42.29
C LEU A 571 3.68 28.53 42.12
N TYR A 572 4.16 27.30 42.33
CA TYR A 572 3.57 26.18 43.08
C TYR A 572 4.37 24.91 42.76
#